data_AF-A0A7V0P5D6-F1
#
_entry.id   AF-A0A7V0P5D6-F1
#
_cell.length_a   1.000
_cell.length_b   1.000
_cell.length_c   1.000
_cell.angle_alpha   90.00
_cell.angle_beta   90.00
_cell.angle_gamma   90.00
#
_symmetry.space_group_name_H-M   'P 1'
#
loop_
_entity.id
_entity.type
_entity.pdbx_description
1 polymer ?
#
loop_
_entity_poly.entity_id
_entity_poly.type
_entity_poly.pdbx_seq_one_letter_code
_entity_poly.pdbx_strand_id
1 'polypeptide(L)' 'LLDRCLDLRGVQIYIGSEGLGNEVPGCGMVLAPYAGSGSPLGSLGIVGPIRMNYARAVSLVEYTALVLGEKIKES' A
#
# COMPACT_ATOMS: atom_id res chain seq x y z
N LEU A 1 1.09 -4.75 -10.05
CA LEU A 1 1.48 -3.59 -9.18
C LEU A 1 1.60 -3.99 -7.73
N LEU A 2 0.63 -4.73 -7.23
CA LEU A 2 0.67 -5.31 -5.89
C LEU A 2 1.93 -6.18 -5.70
N ASP A 3 2.30 -7.01 -6.68
CA ASP A 3 3.58 -7.75 -6.63
C ASP A 3 4.82 -6.86 -6.64
N ARG A 4 4.82 -5.78 -7.43
CA ARG A 4 5.94 -4.81 -7.43
C ARG A 4 6.11 -4.11 -6.08
N CYS A 5 5.04 -3.99 -5.30
CA CYS A 5 5.10 -3.43 -3.95
C CYS A 5 5.82 -4.37 -2.97
N LEU A 6 5.93 -5.67 -3.27
CA LEU A 6 6.67 -6.63 -2.45
C LEU A 6 8.18 -6.50 -2.64
N ASP A 7 8.62 -6.15 -3.85
CA ASP A 7 10.03 -5.94 -4.19
C ASP A 7 10.57 -4.58 -3.73
N LEU A 8 9.66 -3.62 -3.53
CA LEU A 8 10.00 -2.25 -3.14
C LEU A 8 9.91 -2.11 -1.62
N ARG A 9 10.96 -1.57 -1.00
CA ARG A 9 10.95 -1.25 0.44
C ARG A 9 10.18 0.05 0.66
N GLY A 10 9.19 0.03 1.56
CA GLY A 10 8.45 1.21 1.98
C GLY A 10 7.20 1.51 1.15
N VAL A 11 6.58 2.65 1.44
CA VAL A 11 5.29 3.04 0.89
C VAL A 11 5.39 3.42 -0.59
N GLN A 12 4.49 2.88 -1.40
CA GLN A 12 4.35 3.15 -2.82
C GLN A 12 3.10 4.00 -3.09
N ILE A 13 3.27 5.08 -3.84
CA ILE A 13 2.17 6.00 -4.20
C ILE A 13 1.98 5.95 -5.71
N TYR A 14 0.74 5.76 -6.13
CA TYR A 14 0.31 5.67 -7.52
C TYR A 14 -0.76 6.74 -7.75
N ILE A 15 -0.58 7.63 -8.73
CA ILE A 15 -1.50 8.75 -8.97
C ILE A 15 -2.07 8.67 -10.38
N GLY A 16 -3.40 8.63 -10.48
CA GLY A 16 -4.10 8.57 -11.76
C GLY A 16 -3.84 7.24 -12.48
N SER A 17 -3.44 7.34 -13.76
CA SER A 17 -3.16 6.18 -14.60
C SER A 17 -1.79 5.54 -14.34
N GLU A 18 -0.99 6.09 -13.43
CA GLU A 18 0.24 5.48 -12.96
C GLU A 18 -0.11 4.23 -12.14
N GLY A 19 -0.35 3.10 -12.80
CA GLY A 19 -0.57 1.82 -12.14
C GLY A 19 -2.02 1.31 -12.16
N LEU A 20 -3.04 2.10 -11.82
CA LEU A 20 -4.41 1.54 -11.71
C LEU A 20 -5.07 1.09 -13.04
N GLY A 21 -4.35 1.18 -14.16
CA GLY A 21 -4.87 0.91 -15.50
C GLY A 21 -5.85 1.99 -15.94
N ASN A 22 -6.22 1.97 -17.23
CA ASN A 22 -7.22 2.90 -17.75
C ASN A 22 -8.65 2.61 -17.23
N GLU A 23 -8.81 1.57 -16.40
CA GLU A 23 -10.09 1.11 -15.85
C GLU A 23 -10.55 1.93 -14.65
N VAL A 24 -9.65 2.65 -13.97
CA VAL A 24 -9.99 3.51 -12.82
C VAL A 24 -9.47 4.94 -13.00
N PRO A 25 -9.96 5.67 -14.02
CA PRO A 25 -9.54 7.04 -14.28
C PRO A 25 -9.94 7.94 -13.09
N GLY A 26 -9.01 8.81 -12.67
CA GLY A 26 -9.26 9.78 -11.60
C GLY A 26 -9.00 9.26 -10.18
N CYS A 27 -8.48 8.04 -10.03
CA CYS A 27 -8.09 7.47 -8.74
C CYS A 27 -6.58 7.52 -8.48
N GLY A 28 -6.21 7.58 -7.21
CA GLY A 28 -4.87 7.32 -6.71
C GLY A 28 -4.88 6.17 -5.72
N MET A 29 -3.71 5.61 -5.45
CA MET A 29 -3.52 4.47 -4.56
C MET A 29 -2.25 4.64 -3.73
N VAL A 30 -2.31 4.24 -2.46
CA VAL A 30 -1.17 4.20 -1.54
C VAL A 30 -1.06 2.79 -1.00
N LEU A 31 0.11 2.17 -1.17
CA LEU A 31 0.39 0.77 -0.83
C LEU A 31 1.61 0.67 0.08
N ALA A 32 1.63 -0.30 0.99
CA ALA A 32 2.82 -0.70 1.73
C ALA A 32 2.88 -2.24 1.80
N PRO A 33 4.07 -2.84 1.70
CA PRO A 33 4.21 -4.27 1.98
C PRO A 33 4.01 -4.50 3.48
N TYR A 34 3.32 -5.57 3.85
CA TYR A 34 3.32 -6.11 5.21
C TYR A 34 4.14 -7.40 5.23
N ALA A 35 4.87 -7.62 6.32
CA ALA A 35 5.81 -8.73 6.45
C ALA A 35 5.61 -9.48 7.75
N GLY A 36 5.53 -10.81 7.65
CA GLY A 36 5.63 -11.74 8.77
C GLY A 36 7.02 -12.37 8.78
N SER A 37 7.63 -12.47 9.96
CA SER A 37 8.93 -13.14 10.18
C SER A 37 10.07 -12.75 9.22
N GLY A 38 10.07 -11.51 8.71
CA GLY A 38 11.15 -10.95 7.88
C GLY A 38 10.94 -11.03 6.37
N SER A 39 9.88 -11.68 5.89
CA SER A 39 9.54 -11.78 4.47
C SER A 39 8.23 -11.05 4.15
N PRO A 40 8.13 -10.31 3.03
CA PRO A 40 6.87 -9.73 2.58
C PRO A 40 5.83 -10.85 2.37
N LEU A 41 4.66 -10.70 2.99
CA LEU A 41 3.54 -11.62 2.85
C LEU A 41 2.51 -11.11 1.83
N GLY A 42 2.43 -9.80 1.66
CA GLY A 42 1.49 -9.16 0.78
C GLY A 42 1.62 -7.63 0.81
N SER A 43 0.74 -6.95 0.07
CA SER A 43 0.62 -5.50 0.11
C SER A 43 -0.74 -5.08 0.67
N LEU A 44 -0.72 -4.02 1.48
CA LEU A 44 -1.90 -3.36 2.04
C LEU A 44 -1.96 -1.95 1.45
N GLY A 45 -3.16 -1.47 1.12
CA GLY A 45 -3.28 -0.09 0.66
C GLY A 45 -4.70 0.43 0.60
N ILE A 46 -4.80 1.72 0.28
CA ILE A 46 -6.06 2.42 0.06
C ILE A 46 -6.14 2.90 -1.39
N VAL A 47 -7.35 2.89 -1.94
CA VAL A 47 -7.70 3.49 -3.23
C VAL A 47 -8.65 4.66 -2.96
N GLY A 48 -8.39 5.80 -3.58
CA GLY A 48 -9.18 7.02 -3.38
C GLY A 48 -9.14 7.96 -4.60
N PRO A 49 -9.81 9.11 -4.54
CA PRO A 49 -9.71 10.12 -5.59
C PRO A 49 -8.29 10.70 -5.68
N ILE A 50 -7.88 11.17 -6.85
CA ILE A 50 -6.55 11.80 -7.08
C ILE A 50 -6.23 12.90 -6.07
N ARG A 51 -7.23 13.68 -5.62
CA ARG A 51 -7.06 14.75 -4.62
C ARG A 51 -7.43 14.25 -3.22
N MET A 52 -6.70 13.26 -2.72
CA MET A 52 -6.82 12.80 -1.34
C MET A 52 -5.73 13.40 -0.44
N ASN A 53 -5.92 13.31 0.89
CA ASN A 53 -4.87 13.68 1.84
C ASN A 53 -3.81 12.57 1.89
N TYR A 54 -2.78 12.69 1.04
CA TYR A 54 -1.71 11.69 0.93
C TYR A 54 -0.90 11.53 2.21
N ALA A 55 -0.66 12.61 2.96
CA ALA A 55 0.05 12.50 4.24
C ALA A 55 -0.68 11.58 5.22
N ARG A 56 -2.00 11.76 5.37
CA ARG A 56 -2.82 10.88 6.22
C ARG A 56 -2.89 9.46 5.66
N ALA A 57 -3.05 9.31 4.36
CA ALA A 57 -3.11 8.02 3.69
C ALA A 57 -1.84 7.19 3.91
N VAL A 58 -0.67 7.81 3.70
CA VAL A 58 0.65 7.20 3.90
C VAL A 58 0.79 6.73 5.35
N SER A 59 0.55 7.61 6.33
CA SER A 59 0.69 7.24 7.74
C SER A 59 -0.25 6.11 8.14
N LEU A 60 -1.50 6.12 7.66
CA LEU A 60 -2.47 5.08 7.97
C LEU A 60 -2.06 3.72 7.39
N VAL A 61 -1.68 3.68 6.11
CA VAL A 61 -1.31 2.44 5.42
C VAL A 61 -0.03 1.87 6.02
N GLU A 62 0.98 2.72 6.27
CA GLU A 62 2.25 2.30 6.87
C GLU A 62 2.06 1.72 8.27
N TYR A 63 1.35 2.44 9.15
CA TYR A 63 1.07 1.95 10.50
C TYR A 63 0.27 0.65 10.49
N THR A 64 -0.75 0.56 9.63
CA THR A 64 -1.60 -0.63 9.58
C THR A 64 -0.83 -1.84 9.03
N ALA A 65 0.05 -1.65 8.04
CA ALA A 65 0.90 -2.72 7.51
C ALA A 65 1.88 -3.24 8.57
N LEU A 66 2.43 -2.35 9.41
CA LEU A 66 3.29 -2.72 10.54
C LEU A 66 2.52 -3.56 11.56
N VAL A 67 1.38 -3.05 12.06
CA VAL A 67 0.57 -3.76 13.07
C VAL A 67 0.04 -5.09 12.54
N LEU A 68 -0.38 -5.14 11.27
CA LEU A 68 -0.82 -6.38 10.63
C LEU A 68 0.32 -7.40 10.56
N GLY A 69 1.53 -6.97 10.20
CA GLY A 69 2.72 -7.82 10.19
C GLY A 69 3.07 -8.38 11.58
N GLU A 70 2.90 -7.58 12.63
CA GLU A 70 3.08 -8.04 14.02
C GLU A 70 2.01 -9.07 14.43
N LYS A 71 0.74 -8.82 14.09
CA LYS A 71 -0.35 -9.73 14.45
C LYS A 71 -0.30 -11.07 13.71
N ILE A 72 0.14 -11.07 12.45
CA ILE A 72 0.32 -12.31 11.70
C ILE A 72 1.49 -13.13 12.25
N LYS A 73 2.51 -12.52 12.85
CA LYS A 73 3.61 -13.26 13.52
C LYS A 73 3.15 -14.00 14.78
N GLU A 74 2.06 -13.58 15.42
CA GLU A 74 1.52 -14.18 16.64
C GLU A 74 0.60 -15.41 16.40
N SER A 75 0.25 -15.71 15.14
CA SER A 75 -0.56 -16.88 14.74
C SER A 75 0.28 -17.99 14.14
#